data_AF-A0A8C5WBI2-F1
#
_entry.id   AF-A0A8C5WBI2-F1
#
_cell.length_a   1.000
_cell.length_b   1.000
_cell.length_c   1.000
_cell.angle_alpha   90.00
_cell.angle_beta   90.00
_cell.angle_gamma   90.00
#
_symmetry.space_group_name_H-M   'P 1'
#
loop_
_entity.id
_entity.type
_entity.pdbx_description
1 polymer ?
#
loop_
_entity_poly.entity_id
_entity_poly.type
_entity_poly.pdbx_seq_one_letter_code
_entity_poly.pdbx_strand_id
1 'polypeptide(L)'
;VKREVIQVKTVCCAGWRKKTPTSESCEEAVCRKPCQNGGTCVKPNMCRCLAGWGGRHCHVDIDECRRPSHACSQSCVNTPGSFRCECHSGFALDEDGKTCVKIKAPPPVPVQQAEDASQRLSNEVQDLRSLVTSLEQRLESTVSALQRLFPVKLADIHPDQIQEFWERIRSLDRVDSLSDQLMFMEEKIGECSCNSNEIELPVNLKS
;
A
#
# COMPACT_ATOMS: atom_id res chain seq x y z
N VAL A 1 51.34 -24.79 -41.10
CA VAL A 1 51.25 -24.10 -39.79
C VAL A 1 49.77 -23.95 -39.45
N LYS A 2 49.23 -24.74 -38.51
CA LYS A 2 47.86 -24.53 -38.02
C LYS A 2 47.88 -23.27 -37.15
N ARG A 3 47.24 -22.20 -37.60
CA ARG A 3 47.01 -21.01 -36.77
C ARG A 3 45.83 -21.32 -35.87
N GLU A 4 46.09 -21.57 -34.59
CA GLU A 4 45.03 -21.59 -33.59
C GLU A 4 44.50 -20.17 -33.41
N VAL A 5 43.20 -19.99 -33.61
CA VAL A 5 42.50 -18.75 -33.32
C VAL A 5 42.38 -18.66 -31.81
N ILE A 6 43.22 -17.83 -31.17
CA ILE A 6 43.09 -17.52 -29.74
C ILE A 6 41.80 -16.72 -29.56
N GLN A 7 40.74 -17.38 -29.10
CA GLN A 7 39.49 -16.72 -28.72
C GLN A 7 39.74 -15.90 -27.45
N VAL A 8 39.98 -14.60 -27.61
CA VAL A 8 40.11 -13.67 -26.48
C VAL A 8 38.72 -13.51 -25.86
N LYS A 9 38.44 -14.25 -24.79
CA LYS A 9 37.19 -14.08 -24.03
C LYS A 9 37.23 -12.73 -23.32
N THR A 10 36.38 -11.79 -23.71
CA THR A 10 36.23 -10.52 -22.98
C THR A 10 35.74 -10.79 -21.56
N VAL A 11 36.53 -10.38 -20.56
CA VAL A 11 36.18 -10.41 -19.14
C VAL A 11 35.71 -9.02 -18.73
N CYS A 12 34.52 -8.93 -18.14
CA CYS A 12 34.00 -7.66 -17.66
C CYS A 12 34.64 -7.23 -16.35
N CYS A 13 34.81 -5.92 -16.19
CA CYS A 13 35.19 -5.32 -14.92
C CYS A 13 34.12 -5.58 -13.84
N ALA A 14 34.52 -5.53 -12.58
CA ALA A 14 33.62 -5.78 -11.45
C ALA A 14 32.36 -4.89 -11.53
N GLY A 15 31.18 -5.51 -11.43
CA GLY A 15 29.90 -4.82 -11.49
C GLY A 15 29.40 -4.50 -12.90
N TRP A 16 30.02 -5.05 -13.94
CA TRP A 16 29.53 -4.97 -15.32
C TRP A 16 29.34 -6.37 -15.90
N ARG A 17 28.35 -6.51 -16.79
CA ARG A 17 28.13 -7.71 -17.57
C ARG A 17 27.87 -7.38 -19.04
N LYS A 18 28.02 -8.39 -19.87
CA LYS A 18 27.66 -8.34 -21.29
C LYS A 18 26.14 -8.41 -21.44
N LYS A 19 25.57 -7.59 -22.31
CA LYS A 19 24.12 -7.59 -22.63
C LYS A 19 23.67 -8.92 -23.26
N THR A 20 24.55 -9.55 -24.03
CA THR A 20 24.36 -10.88 -24.61
C THR A 20 25.65 -11.71 -24.48
N PRO A 21 25.58 -13.05 -24.51
CA PRO A 21 26.76 -13.91 -24.42
C PRO A 21 27.80 -13.67 -25.52
N THR A 22 27.35 -13.23 -26.70
CA THR A 22 28.19 -12.93 -27.87
C THR A 22 28.73 -11.50 -27.87
N SER A 23 28.24 -10.62 -26.99
CA SER A 23 28.72 -9.24 -26.95
C SER A 23 30.20 -9.19 -26.56
N GLU A 24 30.96 -8.37 -27.28
CA GLU A 24 32.36 -8.07 -26.95
C GLU A 24 32.49 -6.90 -25.96
N SER A 25 31.36 -6.27 -25.59
CA SER A 25 31.29 -5.07 -24.74
C SER A 25 30.51 -5.32 -23.44
N CYS A 26 30.97 -4.70 -22.36
CA CYS A 26 30.41 -4.80 -21.00
C CYS A 26 29.64 -3.53 -20.65
N GLU A 27 28.36 -3.48 -21.06
CA GLU A 27 27.53 -2.27 -21.01
C GLU A 27 26.43 -2.34 -19.97
N GLU A 28 26.17 -3.53 -19.41
CA GLU A 28 25.08 -3.69 -18.47
C GLU A 28 25.62 -3.64 -17.04
N ALA A 29 25.15 -2.65 -16.29
CA ALA A 29 25.52 -2.49 -14.90
C ALA A 29 24.91 -3.61 -14.03
N VAL A 30 25.71 -4.15 -13.13
CA VAL A 30 25.32 -5.17 -12.16
C VAL A 30 25.29 -4.55 -10.76
N CYS A 31 24.11 -4.56 -10.17
CA CYS A 31 23.89 -4.16 -8.78
C CYS A 31 23.85 -5.43 -7.92
N ARG A 32 24.76 -5.56 -6.94
CA ARG A 32 24.82 -6.73 -6.05
C ARG A 32 23.54 -6.87 -5.22
N LYS A 33 23.03 -5.75 -4.73
CA LYS A 33 21.66 -5.64 -4.22
C LYS A 33 20.77 -5.10 -5.33
N PRO A 34 19.66 -5.75 -5.67
CA PRO A 34 18.76 -5.27 -6.70
C PRO A 34 18.21 -3.88 -6.32
N CYS A 35 17.95 -3.06 -7.32
CA CYS A 35 17.26 -1.80 -7.13
C CYS A 35 15.81 -2.11 -6.74
N GLN A 36 15.36 -1.55 -5.61
CA GLN A 36 14.00 -1.74 -5.12
C GLN A 36 13.05 -0.75 -5.81
N ASN A 37 11.74 -0.93 -5.61
CA ASN A 37 10.69 0.01 -6.01
C ASN A 37 10.77 0.47 -7.48
N GLY A 38 11.02 -0.48 -8.40
CA GLY A 38 11.10 -0.23 -9.83
C GLY A 38 12.35 0.53 -10.31
N GLY A 39 13.35 0.72 -9.45
CA GLY A 39 14.61 1.38 -9.82
C GLY A 39 15.41 0.61 -10.89
N THR A 40 16.20 1.33 -11.68
CA THR A 40 17.06 0.74 -12.73
C THR A 40 18.53 0.80 -12.32
N CYS A 41 19.27 -0.29 -12.46
CA CYS A 41 20.71 -0.29 -12.22
C CYS A 41 21.42 0.46 -13.37
N VAL A 42 22.08 1.58 -13.05
CA VAL A 42 22.73 2.43 -14.07
C VAL A 42 24.25 2.41 -13.99
N LYS A 43 24.81 2.07 -12.82
CA LYS A 43 26.24 1.82 -12.60
C LYS A 43 26.41 0.71 -11.54
N PRO A 44 27.60 0.11 -11.40
CA PRO A 44 27.85 -0.86 -10.33
C PRO A 44 27.34 -0.38 -8.97
N ASN A 45 26.35 -1.08 -8.42
CA ASN A 45 25.69 -0.75 -7.14
C ASN A 45 25.08 0.66 -7.05
N MET A 46 24.72 1.27 -8.18
CA MET A 46 24.07 2.57 -8.23
C MET A 46 22.79 2.50 -9.05
N CYS A 47 21.68 2.71 -8.36
CA CYS A 47 20.36 2.71 -8.94
C CYS A 47 19.91 4.13 -9.33
N ARG A 48 19.24 4.24 -10.46
CA ARG A 48 18.38 5.37 -10.80
C ARG A 48 16.99 5.03 -10.32
N CYS A 49 16.50 5.79 -9.34
CA CYS A 49 15.22 5.55 -8.70
C CYS A 49 14.07 6.21 -9.47
N LEU A 50 12.87 5.66 -9.29
CA LEU A 50 11.63 6.34 -9.70
C LEU A 50 11.37 7.53 -8.77
N ALA A 51 10.46 8.42 -9.19
CA ALA A 51 10.01 9.53 -8.35
C ALA A 51 9.46 9.00 -7.02
N GLY A 52 9.65 9.74 -5.93
CA GLY A 52 9.29 9.34 -4.58
C GLY A 52 10.28 8.41 -3.87
N TRP A 53 11.31 7.90 -4.56
CA TRP A 53 12.28 6.97 -3.97
C TRP A 53 13.71 7.48 -4.00
N GLY A 54 14.47 7.16 -2.95
CA GLY A 54 15.83 7.61 -2.71
C GLY A 54 16.77 6.52 -2.17
N GLY A 55 18.03 6.92 -1.97
CA GLY A 55 19.11 6.05 -1.56
C GLY A 55 19.75 5.26 -2.72
N ARG A 56 20.90 4.63 -2.46
CA ARG A 56 21.67 3.92 -3.51
C ARG A 56 20.94 2.73 -4.15
N HIS A 57 19.95 2.19 -3.46
CA HIS A 57 19.15 1.03 -3.89
C HIS A 57 17.64 1.33 -3.95
N CYS A 58 17.24 2.60 -3.94
CA CYS A 58 15.83 3.01 -4.01
C CYS A 58 14.94 2.45 -2.89
N HIS A 59 15.52 2.23 -1.71
CA HIS A 59 14.84 1.66 -0.53
C HIS A 59 14.36 2.72 0.46
N VAL A 60 14.73 3.99 0.23
CA VAL A 60 14.34 5.09 1.10
C VAL A 60 13.15 5.78 0.46
N ASP A 61 12.03 5.79 1.15
CA ASP A 61 10.90 6.62 0.77
C ASP A 61 11.23 8.10 0.97
N ILE A 62 10.90 8.94 0.01
CA ILE A 62 11.10 10.38 0.10
C ILE A 62 9.82 10.99 0.63
N ASP A 63 9.86 11.50 1.86
CA ASP A 63 8.72 12.21 2.42
C ASP A 63 8.60 13.61 1.81
N GLU A 64 7.74 13.76 0.80
CA GLU A 64 7.46 15.06 0.18
C GLU A 64 6.71 16.02 1.10
N CYS A 65 5.97 15.52 2.09
CA CYS A 65 5.22 16.33 3.04
C CYS A 65 6.12 17.08 4.02
N ARG A 66 7.34 16.60 4.27
CA ARG A 66 8.35 17.32 5.08
C ARG A 66 8.96 18.53 4.37
N ARG A 67 8.64 18.74 3.08
CA ARG A 67 9.08 19.94 2.36
C ARG A 67 8.15 21.10 2.72
N PRO A 68 8.69 22.30 2.98
CA PRO A 68 7.89 23.47 3.38
C PRO A 68 6.91 23.95 2.31
N SER A 69 7.03 23.48 1.07
CA SER A 69 6.14 23.76 -0.05
C SER A 69 5.56 22.46 -0.63
N HIS A 70 5.03 21.58 0.22
CA HIS A 70 4.30 20.41 -0.25
C HIS A 70 3.10 20.87 -1.10
N ALA A 71 2.87 20.23 -2.25
CA ALA A 71 1.98 20.76 -3.28
C ALA A 71 0.48 20.80 -2.90
N CYS A 72 0.13 20.32 -1.70
CA CYS A 72 -1.22 20.32 -1.14
C CYS A 72 -1.63 21.69 -0.60
N SER A 73 -2.87 22.07 -0.83
CA SER A 73 -3.48 23.30 -0.29
C SER A 73 -3.75 23.27 1.22
N GLN A 74 -3.93 22.08 1.79
CA GLN A 74 -4.26 21.87 3.20
C GLN A 74 -3.34 20.78 3.79
N SER A 75 -3.88 19.61 4.13
CA SER A 75 -3.10 18.52 4.73
C SER A 75 -2.35 17.72 3.67
N CYS A 76 -1.15 17.25 4.02
CA CYS A 76 -0.33 16.35 3.20
C CYS A 76 -0.09 15.07 3.99
N VAL A 77 -0.37 13.93 3.37
CA VAL A 77 -0.13 12.60 3.94
C VAL A 77 0.88 11.87 3.07
N ASN A 78 2.00 11.51 3.68
CA ASN A 78 3.06 10.76 3.00
C ASN A 78 2.63 9.31 2.76
N THR A 79 2.96 8.77 1.59
CA THR A 79 2.66 7.39 1.20
C THR A 79 3.90 6.75 0.56
N PRO A 80 4.10 5.44 0.59
CA PRO A 80 5.29 4.85 -0.02
C PRO A 80 5.41 5.20 -1.52
N GLY A 81 6.44 5.96 -1.88
CA GLY A 81 6.75 6.40 -3.24
C GLY A 81 5.94 7.61 -3.74
N SER A 82 5.12 8.24 -2.91
CA SER A 82 4.28 9.39 -3.30
C SER A 82 3.72 10.13 -2.07
N PHE A 83 2.83 11.09 -2.29
CA PHE A 83 1.99 11.67 -1.25
C PHE A 83 0.57 11.83 -1.76
N ARG A 84 -0.37 12.03 -0.85
CA ARG A 84 -1.73 12.47 -1.16
C ARG A 84 -2.11 13.68 -0.32
N CYS A 85 -3.03 14.47 -0.86
CA CYS A 85 -3.56 15.63 -0.18
C CYS A 85 -4.90 15.30 0.47
N GLU A 86 -5.11 15.80 1.68
CA GLU A 86 -6.35 15.63 2.42
C GLU A 86 -6.92 16.99 2.81
N CYS A 87 -8.25 17.06 2.84
CA CYS A 87 -8.98 18.29 3.11
C CYS A 87 -9.64 18.22 4.49
N HIS A 88 -9.65 19.34 5.20
CA HIS A 88 -10.38 19.48 6.45
C HIS A 88 -11.89 19.38 6.21
N SER A 89 -12.65 19.11 7.28
CA SER A 89 -14.11 18.99 7.23
C SER A 89 -14.76 20.20 6.53
N GLY A 90 -15.69 19.92 5.61
CA GLY A 90 -16.35 20.94 4.80
C GLY A 90 -15.62 21.31 3.50
N PHE A 91 -14.51 20.64 3.18
CA PHE A 91 -13.78 20.77 1.92
C PHE A 91 -13.64 19.42 1.21
N ALA A 92 -13.61 19.44 -0.12
CA ALA A 92 -13.37 18.29 -0.97
C ALA A 92 -12.17 18.56 -1.87
N LEU A 93 -11.45 17.49 -2.24
CA LEU A 93 -10.32 17.58 -3.16
C LEU A 93 -10.82 17.90 -4.57
N ASP A 94 -10.17 18.84 -5.23
CA ASP A 94 -10.43 19.26 -6.61
C ASP A 94 -9.83 18.26 -7.61
N GLU A 95 -10.14 18.44 -8.91
CA GLU A 95 -9.67 17.55 -9.99
C GLU A 95 -8.14 17.50 -10.11
N ASP A 96 -7.44 18.53 -9.62
CA ASP A 96 -5.98 18.58 -9.59
C ASP A 96 -5.34 17.67 -8.51
N GLY A 97 -6.16 17.08 -7.64
CA GLY A 97 -5.74 16.20 -6.55
C GLY A 97 -4.96 16.90 -5.44
N LYS A 98 -4.98 18.25 -5.38
CA LYS A 98 -4.12 19.06 -4.50
C LYS A 98 -4.86 20.20 -3.82
N THR A 99 -5.83 20.78 -4.51
CA THR A 99 -6.60 21.92 -4.07
C THR A 99 -7.85 21.46 -3.33
N CYS A 100 -8.13 22.04 -2.17
CA CYS A 100 -9.31 21.75 -1.38
C CYS A 100 -10.34 22.85 -1.61
N VAL A 101 -11.47 22.49 -2.21
CA VAL A 101 -12.58 23.39 -2.49
C VAL A 101 -13.68 23.20 -1.46
N LYS A 102 -14.29 24.31 -1.03
CA LYS A 102 -15.38 24.25 -0.05
C LYS A 102 -16.56 23.47 -0.64
N ILE A 103 -17.00 22.44 0.06
CA ILE A 103 -18.19 21.68 -0.32
C ILE A 103 -19.36 22.65 -0.19
N LYS A 104 -20.07 22.90 -1.30
CA LYS A 104 -21.35 23.60 -1.22
C LYS A 104 -22.24 22.74 -0.35
N ALA A 105 -22.68 23.26 0.79
CA ALA A 105 -23.54 22.54 1.69
C ALA A 105 -24.70 21.94 0.86
N PRO A 106 -24.91 20.61 0.90
CA PRO A 106 -26.09 20.06 0.26
C PRO A 106 -27.30 20.78 0.85
N PRO A 107 -28.36 21.00 0.06
CA PRO A 107 -29.63 21.45 0.62
C PRO A 107 -29.99 20.51 1.79
N PRO A 108 -30.60 21.02 2.88
CA PRO A 108 -30.91 20.20 4.04
C PRO A 108 -31.70 18.97 3.59
N VAL A 109 -31.04 17.80 3.62
CA VAL A 109 -31.67 16.52 3.31
C VAL A 109 -32.52 16.15 4.53
N PRO A 110 -33.75 15.65 4.36
CA PRO A 110 -34.55 15.17 5.48
C PRO A 110 -33.76 14.10 6.26
N VAL A 111 -33.54 14.34 7.56
CA VAL A 111 -32.74 13.48 8.46
C VAL A 111 -33.13 12.00 8.35
N GLN A 112 -34.44 11.73 8.22
CA GLN A 112 -34.99 10.39 8.05
C GLN A 112 -34.42 9.61 6.84
N GLN A 113 -34.15 10.30 5.72
CA GLN A 113 -33.61 9.66 4.51
C GLN A 113 -32.13 9.28 4.65
N ALA A 114 -31.37 10.07 5.43
CA ALA A 114 -29.98 9.76 5.73
C ALA A 114 -29.87 8.59 6.73
N GLU A 115 -30.76 8.55 7.73
CA GLU A 115 -30.86 7.44 8.69
C GLU A 115 -31.24 6.12 8.02
N ASP A 116 -32.24 6.13 7.12
CA ASP A 116 -32.67 4.94 6.38
C ASP A 116 -31.55 4.40 5.47
N ALA A 117 -30.78 5.28 4.83
CA ALA A 117 -29.65 4.89 4.00
C ALA A 117 -28.49 4.34 4.85
N SER A 118 -28.19 4.97 5.99
CA SER A 118 -27.18 4.50 6.94
C SER A 118 -27.54 3.12 7.50
N GLN A 119 -28.80 2.89 7.85
CA GLN A 119 -29.26 1.61 8.38
C GLN A 119 -29.16 0.47 7.35
N ARG A 120 -29.46 0.75 6.07
CA ARG A 120 -29.29 -0.22 4.99
C ARG A 120 -27.83 -0.63 4.83
N LEU A 121 -26.93 0.35 4.84
CA LEU A 121 -25.50 0.10 4.75
C LEU A 121 -24.98 -0.71 5.95
N SER A 122 -25.44 -0.40 7.17
CA SER A 122 -25.11 -1.19 8.37
C SER A 122 -25.57 -2.65 8.26
N ASN A 123 -26.76 -2.91 7.69
CA ASN A 123 -27.25 -4.27 7.51
C ASN A 123 -26.39 -5.05 6.49
N GLU A 124 -26.02 -4.43 5.36
CA GLU A 124 -25.13 -5.06 4.37
C GLU A 124 -23.74 -5.38 4.96
N VAL A 125 -23.19 -4.48 5.78
CA VAL A 125 -21.91 -4.72 6.48
C VAL A 125 -22.03 -5.88 7.47
N GLN A 126 -23.15 -5.98 8.20
CA GLN A 126 -23.41 -7.09 9.12
C GLN A 126 -23.47 -8.44 8.38
N ASP A 127 -24.12 -8.47 7.21
CA ASP A 127 -24.23 -9.68 6.38
C ASP A 127 -22.85 -10.12 5.88
N LEU A 128 -22.03 -9.18 5.41
CA LEU A 128 -20.65 -9.47 5.00
C LEU A 128 -19.79 -10.01 6.14
N ARG A 129 -19.90 -9.44 7.35
CA ARG A 129 -19.19 -9.95 8.53
C ARG A 129 -19.57 -11.41 8.83
N SER A 130 -20.85 -11.75 8.71
CA SER A 130 -21.31 -13.14 8.93
C SER A 130 -20.72 -14.12 7.91
N LEU A 131 -20.58 -13.70 6.65
CA LEU A 131 -19.94 -14.49 5.60
C LEU A 131 -18.45 -14.69 5.87
N VAL A 132 -17.73 -13.65 6.30
CA VAL A 132 -16.30 -13.73 6.65
C VAL A 132 -16.10 -14.73 7.79
N THR A 133 -16.85 -14.62 8.88
CA THR A 133 -16.76 -15.56 10.01
C THR A 133 -17.05 -17.00 9.59
N SER A 134 -18.01 -17.23 8.69
CA SER A 134 -18.29 -18.57 8.14
C SER A 134 -17.10 -19.12 7.33
N LEU A 135 -16.46 -18.27 6.53
CA LEU A 135 -15.28 -18.66 5.75
C LEU A 135 -14.07 -18.96 6.64
N GLU A 136 -13.84 -18.15 7.68
CA GLU A 136 -12.79 -18.36 8.67
C GLU A 136 -12.97 -19.70 9.39
N GLN A 137 -14.18 -20.02 9.85
CA GLN A 137 -14.46 -21.29 10.50
C GLN A 137 -14.24 -22.50 9.58
N ARG A 138 -14.58 -22.37 8.29
CA ARG A 138 -14.32 -23.41 7.28
C ARG A 138 -12.81 -23.55 7.00
N LEU A 139 -12.08 -22.45 6.98
CA LEU A 139 -10.63 -22.46 6.82
C LEU A 139 -9.97 -23.15 8.02
N GLU A 140 -10.31 -22.77 9.25
CA GLU A 140 -9.77 -23.41 10.46
C GLU A 140 -10.07 -24.91 10.52
N SER A 141 -11.29 -25.32 10.16
CA SER A 141 -11.66 -26.73 10.09
C SER A 141 -10.82 -27.48 9.05
N THR A 142 -10.60 -26.88 7.88
CA THR A 142 -9.77 -27.46 6.81
C THR A 142 -8.30 -27.55 7.24
N VAL A 143 -7.76 -26.51 7.87
CA VAL A 143 -6.40 -26.48 8.42
C VAL A 143 -6.24 -27.56 9.49
N SER A 144 -7.20 -27.70 10.41
CA SER A 144 -7.19 -28.74 11.44
C SER A 144 -7.24 -30.15 10.84
N ALA A 145 -8.03 -30.36 9.79
CA ALA A 145 -8.08 -31.64 9.07
C ALA A 145 -6.75 -31.94 8.35
N LEU A 146 -6.14 -30.96 7.69
CA LEU A 146 -4.84 -31.10 7.05
C LEU A 146 -3.72 -31.38 8.05
N GLN A 147 -3.72 -30.73 9.22
CA GLN A 147 -2.78 -31.00 10.31
C GLN A 147 -2.86 -32.44 10.85
N ARG A 148 -4.03 -33.08 10.78
CA ARG A 148 -4.21 -34.49 11.17
C ARG A 148 -3.72 -35.46 10.09
N LEU A 149 -3.88 -35.12 8.81
CA LEU A 149 -3.44 -35.94 7.68
C LEU A 149 -1.94 -35.84 7.43
N PHE A 150 -1.36 -34.67 7.72
CA PHE A 150 0.07 -34.40 7.63
C PHE A 150 0.54 -33.89 8.99
N PRO A 151 0.89 -34.79 9.94
CA PRO A 151 1.49 -34.41 11.22
C PRO A 151 2.95 -33.96 10.99
N VAL A 152 3.14 -32.90 10.20
CA VAL A 152 4.41 -32.20 10.11
C VAL A 152 4.58 -31.54 11.47
N LYS A 153 5.57 -31.96 12.25
CA LYS A 153 5.95 -31.21 13.45
C LYS A 153 6.34 -29.82 12.97
N LEU A 154 5.64 -28.79 13.45
CA LEU A 154 5.95 -27.38 13.15
C LEU A 154 7.43 -27.03 13.46
N ALA A 155 8.10 -27.83 14.29
CA ALA A 155 9.52 -27.74 14.62
C ALA A 155 10.48 -28.17 13.50
N ASP A 156 10.02 -28.89 12.48
CA ASP A 156 10.85 -29.39 11.37
C ASP A 156 10.77 -28.48 10.11
N ILE A 157 9.88 -27.48 10.12
CA ILE A 157 9.76 -26.50 9.04
C ILE A 157 10.75 -25.36 9.30
N HIS A 158 11.74 -25.20 8.43
CA HIS A 158 12.72 -24.12 8.54
C HIS A 158 11.99 -22.74 8.49
N PRO A 159 12.32 -21.78 9.38
CA PRO A 159 11.66 -20.48 9.45
C PRO A 159 11.55 -19.76 8.09
N ASP A 160 12.58 -19.91 7.25
CA ASP A 160 12.66 -19.31 5.91
C ASP A 160 11.56 -19.79 4.95
N GLN A 161 11.08 -21.04 5.09
CA GLN A 161 10.02 -21.59 4.23
C GLN A 161 8.64 -21.04 4.62
N ILE A 162 8.43 -20.76 5.91
CA ILE A 162 7.21 -20.12 6.42
C ILE A 162 7.18 -18.66 5.95
N GLN A 163 8.32 -17.98 5.97
CA GLN A 163 8.44 -16.59 5.54
C GLN A 163 8.19 -16.43 4.04
N GLU A 164 8.73 -17.31 3.19
CA GLU A 164 8.50 -17.29 1.74
C GLU A 164 7.03 -17.55 1.37
N PHE A 165 6.36 -18.45 2.12
CA PHE A 165 4.93 -18.72 1.95
C PHE A 165 4.07 -17.51 2.35
N TRP A 166 4.34 -16.88 3.49
CA TRP A 166 3.63 -15.68 3.93
C TRP A 166 3.93 -14.47 3.04
N GLU A 167 5.14 -14.33 2.49
CA GLU A 167 5.46 -13.30 1.50
C GLU A 167 4.69 -13.52 0.18
N ARG A 168 4.47 -14.77 -0.25
CA ARG A 168 3.62 -15.09 -1.42
C ARG A 168 2.13 -14.84 -1.18
N ILE A 169 1.64 -15.08 0.03
CA ILE A 169 0.25 -14.72 0.39
C ILE A 169 0.10 -13.20 0.46
N ARG A 170 1.08 -12.50 1.05
CA ARG A 170 1.11 -11.03 1.11
C ARG A 170 1.27 -10.39 -0.27
N SER A 171 1.97 -11.04 -1.21
CA SER A 171 2.10 -10.58 -2.60
C SER A 171 0.88 -10.81 -3.49
N LEU A 172 -0.22 -11.38 -2.96
CA LEU A 172 -1.48 -11.42 -3.69
C LEU A 172 -2.13 -10.04 -3.58
N ASP A 173 -2.03 -9.21 -4.63
CA ASP A 173 -2.54 -7.82 -4.74
C ASP A 173 -3.93 -7.55 -4.13
N ARG A 174 -4.78 -8.58 -4.03
CA ARG A 174 -6.12 -8.47 -3.44
C ARG A 174 -6.14 -8.32 -1.91
N VAL A 175 -5.17 -8.86 -1.18
CA VAL A 175 -5.22 -8.89 0.30
C VAL A 175 -4.81 -7.55 0.89
N ASP A 176 -3.72 -6.95 0.40
CA ASP A 176 -3.28 -5.61 0.82
C ASP A 176 -4.31 -4.55 0.43
N SER A 177 -4.84 -4.61 -0.79
CA SER A 177 -5.89 -3.69 -1.26
C SER A 177 -7.19 -3.76 -0.45
N LEU A 178 -7.58 -4.95 0.03
CA LEU A 178 -8.78 -5.10 0.86
C LEU A 178 -8.54 -4.66 2.30
N SER A 179 -7.35 -4.92 2.85
CA SER A 179 -6.97 -4.48 4.20
C SER A 179 -6.91 -2.95 4.30
N ASP A 180 -6.31 -2.28 3.32
CA ASP A 180 -6.24 -0.82 3.28
C ASP A 180 -7.61 -0.18 3.05
N GLN A 181 -8.47 -0.81 2.24
CA GLN A 181 -9.86 -0.36 2.05
C GLN A 181 -10.72 -0.58 3.30
N LEU A 182 -10.54 -1.67 4.04
CA LEU A 182 -11.22 -1.94 5.31
C LEU A 182 -10.81 -0.95 6.40
N MET A 183 -9.52 -0.69 6.58
CA MET A 183 -9.03 0.30 7.54
C MET A 183 -9.56 1.71 7.24
N PHE A 184 -9.60 2.10 5.96
CA PHE A 184 -10.15 3.39 5.53
C PHE A 184 -11.67 3.50 5.76
N MET A 185 -12.42 2.41 5.56
CA MET A 185 -13.86 2.38 5.86
C MET A 185 -14.14 2.43 7.37
N GLU A 186 -13.36 1.75 8.21
CA GLU A 186 -13.54 1.77 9.66
C GLU A 186 -13.26 3.16 10.27
N GLU A 187 -12.25 3.87 9.77
CA GLU A 187 -11.95 5.26 10.17
C GLU A 187 -13.09 6.22 9.79
N LYS A 188 -13.64 6.08 8.57
CA LYS A 188 -14.77 6.90 8.11
C LYS A 188 -16.09 6.59 8.81
N ILE A 189 -16.31 5.34 9.24
CA ILE A 189 -17.47 4.96 10.07
C ILE A 189 -17.35 5.55 11.48
N GLY A 190 -16.13 5.67 12.02
CA GLY A 190 -15.86 6.32 13.30
C GLY A 190 -16.14 7.84 13.30
N GLU A 191 -15.81 8.54 12.21
CA GLU A 191 -16.08 9.99 12.06
C GLU A 191 -17.58 10.31 11.88
N CYS A 192 -18.38 9.36 11.39
CA CYS A 192 -19.84 9.51 11.28
C CYS A 192 -20.57 9.43 12.63
N SER A 193 -19.88 9.16 13.74
CA SER A 193 -20.44 9.22 15.09
C SER A 193 -20.30 10.62 15.69
N CYS A 194 -21.04 11.60 15.15
CA CYS A 194 -21.24 12.85 15.87
C CYS A 194 -22.17 12.58 17.07
N ASN A 195 -21.59 12.63 18.27
CA ASN A 195 -22.26 12.68 19.56
C ASN A 195 -23.47 13.65 19.51
N SER A 196 -24.68 13.11 19.60
CA SER A 196 -25.92 13.89 19.75
C SER A 196 -26.28 14.20 21.22
N ASN A 197 -25.32 14.16 22.15
CA ASN A 197 -25.54 14.45 23.57
C ASN A 197 -24.47 15.40 24.12
N GLU A 198 -24.49 16.67 23.73
CA GLU A 198 -24.03 17.82 24.52
C GLU A 198 -24.37 19.13 23.78
N ILE A 199 -25.65 19.48 23.76
CA ILE A 199 -26.07 20.89 23.62
C ILE A 199 -27.00 21.15 24.79
N GLU A 200 -26.43 21.54 25.93
CA GLU A 200 -27.18 22.25 26.95
C GLU A 200 -27.62 23.60 26.37
N LEU A 201 -28.90 23.69 26.02
CA LEU A 201 -29.59 24.96 25.85
C LEU A 201 -29.87 25.54 27.23
N PRO A 202 -29.32 26.72 27.61
CA PRO A 202 -29.87 27.45 28.74
C PRO A 202 -31.26 27.97 28.38
N VAL A 203 -32.26 27.40 29.07
CA VAL A 203 -33.65 27.83 29.06
C VAL A 203 -33.77 29.14 29.84
N ASN A 204 -34.30 30.17 29.17
CA ASN A 204 -34.93 31.40 29.68
C ASN A 204 -34.13 32.35 30.60
N LEU A 205 -34.19 33.63 30.24
CA LEU A 205 -34.81 34.65 31.10
C LEU A 205 -35.39 35.77 30.24
N LYS A 206 -36.72 35.90 30.30
CA LYS A 206 -37.46 37.12 30.01
C LYS A 206 -36.97 38.24 30.94
N SER A 207 -36.66 39.40 30.36
CA SER A 207 -37.05 40.74 30.82
C SER A 207 -36.76 41.75 29.72
#